data_AF-A0A5C4QGM0-F1
#
_entry.id   AF-A0A5C4QGM0-F1
#
_cell.length_a   1.000
_cell.length_b   1.000
_cell.length_c   1.000
_cell.angle_alpha   90.00
_cell.angle_beta   90.00
_cell.angle_gamma   90.00
#
_symmetry.space_group_name_H-M   'P 1'
#
loop_
_entity.id
_entity.type
_entity.pdbx_description
1 polymer ?
#
loop_
_entity_poly.entity_id
_entity_poly.type
_entity_poly.pdbx_seq_one_letter_code
_entity_poly.pdbx_strand_id
1 'polypeptide(L)'
;MAQKMGSEIDPVMARLGARGFDVNVETEDELRTYRVSGKGFHLRVGLGRKGVLLDFVVDPDGESPELRYSIDTDLYDVSEPRQQWFGDEIQRDIVSFLDALENGRLRVTRGRHKTAIVFPYEGKYVRVERGRVFTRRREYDSLADAEAGDQFHPFEA
;
A
#
# COMPACT_ATOMS: atom_id res chain seq x y z
N MET A 1 -13.20 -11.88 17.98
CA MET A 1 -11.89 -11.96 17.30
C MET A 1 -11.81 -11.06 16.04
N ALA A 2 -12.60 -9.98 15.93
CA ALA A 2 -12.46 -8.97 14.87
C ALA A 2 -11.48 -7.83 15.24
N GLN A 3 -10.79 -7.95 16.39
CA GLN A 3 -10.04 -6.88 17.05
C GLN A 3 -8.56 -6.80 16.65
N LYS A 4 -8.09 -7.73 15.81
CA LYS A 4 -6.70 -7.80 15.36
C LYS A 4 -6.45 -6.97 14.10
N MET A 5 -7.49 -6.77 13.29
CA MET A 5 -7.39 -6.05 12.03
C MET A 5 -7.27 -4.56 12.29
N GLY A 6 -6.14 -3.97 11.92
CA GLY A 6 -5.82 -2.56 12.19
C GLY A 6 -4.88 -2.30 13.37
N SER A 7 -4.64 -3.27 14.26
CA SER A 7 -3.74 -3.05 15.41
C SER A 7 -2.30 -2.75 15.00
N GLU A 8 -1.90 -3.19 13.81
CA GLU A 8 -0.57 -2.93 13.24
C GLU A 8 -0.56 -1.71 12.30
N ILE A 9 -1.72 -1.31 11.76
CA ILE A 9 -1.84 -0.17 10.84
C ILE A 9 -1.94 1.14 11.61
N ASP A 10 -2.70 1.17 12.70
CA ASP A 10 -2.90 2.37 13.53
C ASP A 10 -1.55 2.99 13.99
N PRO A 11 -0.56 2.22 14.50
CA PRO A 11 0.72 2.77 14.91
C PRO A 11 1.54 3.33 13.73
N VAL A 12 1.42 2.74 12.53
CA VAL A 12 2.15 3.21 11.33
C VAL A 12 1.56 4.54 10.87
N MET A 13 0.23 4.68 10.86
CA MET A 13 -0.45 5.93 10.52
C MET A 13 -0.09 7.07 11.47
N ALA A 14 0.01 6.79 12.77
CA ALA A 14 0.47 7.76 13.75
C ALA A 14 1.91 8.23 13.49
N ARG A 15 2.81 7.31 13.12
CA ARG A 15 4.20 7.66 12.74
C ARG A 15 4.27 8.49 11.48
N LEU A 16 3.46 8.17 10.46
CA LEU A 16 3.36 8.97 9.24
C LEU A 16 2.96 10.42 9.58
N GLY A 17 1.92 10.61 10.40
CA GLY A 17 1.52 11.94 10.86
C GLY A 17 2.65 12.67 11.61
N ALA A 18 3.38 11.97 12.49
CA ALA A 18 4.51 12.54 13.21
C ALA A 18 5.70 12.95 12.31
N ARG A 19 5.82 12.37 11.10
CA ARG A 19 6.84 12.74 10.10
C ARG A 19 6.41 13.88 9.18
N GLY A 20 5.21 14.44 9.38
CA GLY A 20 4.71 15.60 8.65
C GLY A 20 3.83 15.28 7.45
N PHE A 21 3.43 14.01 7.26
CA PHE A 21 2.38 13.68 6.30
C PHE A 21 1.02 14.20 6.80
N ASP A 22 0.19 14.68 5.86
CA ASP A 22 -1.18 15.09 6.18
C ASP A 22 -2.07 13.84 6.33
N VAL A 23 -2.26 13.39 7.57
CA VAL A 23 -3.06 12.21 7.90
C VAL A 23 -4.41 12.64 8.46
N ASN A 24 -5.46 12.42 7.68
CA ASN A 24 -6.84 12.62 8.07
C ASN A 24 -7.52 11.29 8.35
N VAL A 25 -8.28 11.21 9.44
CA VAL A 25 -9.00 9.99 9.84
C VAL A 25 -10.48 10.27 9.84
N GLU A 26 -11.22 9.50 9.06
CA GLU A 26 -12.67 9.50 9.06
C GLU A 26 -13.16 8.14 9.58
N THR A 27 -14.24 8.15 10.36
CA THR A 27 -14.89 6.91 10.79
C THR A 27 -16.38 7.05 10.47
N GLU A 28 -16.88 6.16 9.63
CA GLU A 28 -18.27 6.07 9.23
C GLU A 28 -18.73 4.63 9.44
N ASP A 29 -19.81 4.43 10.19
CA ASP A 29 -20.29 3.12 10.63
C ASP A 29 -19.18 2.24 11.25
N GLU A 30 -18.93 1.06 10.66
CA GLU A 30 -17.87 0.11 11.06
C GLU A 30 -16.59 0.26 10.23
N LEU A 31 -16.46 1.32 9.42
CA LEU A 31 -15.31 1.58 8.55
C LEU A 31 -14.51 2.79 9.03
N ARG A 32 -13.24 2.56 9.37
CA ARG A 32 -12.25 3.61 9.62
C ARG A 32 -11.41 3.82 8.37
N THR A 33 -11.34 5.04 7.87
CA THR A 33 -10.55 5.41 6.70
C THR A 33 -9.46 6.41 7.07
N TYR A 34 -8.22 6.01 6.84
CA TYR A 34 -7.06 6.90 6.83
C TYR A 34 -6.89 7.48 5.43
N ARG A 35 -6.75 8.79 5.34
CA ARG A 35 -6.34 9.50 4.13
C ARG A 35 -5.01 10.18 4.43
N VAL A 36 -3.97 9.78 3.72
CA VAL A 36 -2.64 10.35 3.82
C VAL A 36 -2.33 11.05 2.52
N SER A 37 -1.94 12.32 2.59
CA SER A 37 -1.42 13.05 1.44
C SER A 37 0.00 13.54 1.72
N GLY A 38 0.83 13.49 0.68
CA GLY A 38 2.17 14.07 0.69
C GLY A 38 2.51 14.57 -0.71
N LYS A 39 3.76 14.93 -0.94
CA LYS A 39 4.12 15.53 -2.22
C LYS A 39 4.09 14.45 -3.31
N GLY A 40 3.19 14.60 -4.27
CA GLY A 40 3.10 13.70 -5.42
C GLY A 40 2.41 12.36 -5.16
N PHE A 41 1.67 12.22 -4.05
CA PHE A 41 0.83 11.03 -3.82
C PHE A 41 -0.39 11.29 -2.94
N HIS A 42 -1.36 10.39 -3.09
CA HIS A 42 -2.46 10.19 -2.17
C HIS A 42 -2.56 8.72 -1.80
N LEU A 43 -2.86 8.47 -0.54
CA LEU A 43 -3.00 7.14 0.03
C LEU A 43 -4.30 7.09 0.83
N ARG A 44 -5.07 6.03 0.62
CA ARG A 44 -6.25 5.69 1.41
C ARG A 44 -6.07 4.29 1.98
N VAL A 45 -6.27 4.15 3.29
CA VAL A 45 -6.36 2.84 3.94
C VAL A 45 -7.69 2.74 4.67
N GLY A 46 -8.51 1.78 4.26
CA GLY A 46 -9.81 1.49 4.88
C GLY A 46 -9.71 0.26 5.76
N LEU A 47 -10.19 0.36 6.99
CA LEU A 47 -10.25 -0.73 7.96
C LEU A 47 -11.70 -0.93 8.36
N GLY A 48 -12.30 -1.99 7.84
CA GLY A 48 -13.65 -2.39 8.19
C GLY A 48 -13.66 -3.72 8.94
N ARG A 49 -14.79 -4.04 9.57
CA ARG A 49 -14.99 -5.35 10.19
C ARG A 49 -14.80 -6.51 9.21
N LYS A 50 -15.27 -6.33 7.97
CA LYS A 50 -15.32 -7.37 6.93
C LYS A 50 -14.19 -7.29 5.91
N GLY A 51 -13.33 -6.27 5.99
CA GLY A 51 -12.36 -6.04 4.95
C GLY A 51 -11.34 -4.96 5.24
N VAL A 52 -10.26 -5.00 4.47
CA VAL A 52 -9.20 -3.99 4.46
C VAL A 52 -9.01 -3.51 3.03
N LEU A 53 -8.78 -2.22 2.89
CA LEU A 53 -8.51 -1.54 1.64
C LEU A 53 -7.17 -0.82 1.72
N LEU A 54 -6.38 -0.91 0.66
CA LEU A 54 -5.32 0.01 0.32
C LEU A 54 -5.64 0.65 -1.03
N ASP A 55 -5.50 1.96 -1.15
CA ASP A 55 -5.51 2.65 -2.44
C ASP A 55 -4.41 3.71 -2.44
N PHE A 56 -3.31 3.41 -3.14
CA PHE A 56 -2.17 4.30 -3.27
C PHE A 56 -2.05 4.80 -4.69
N VAL A 57 -1.96 6.11 -4.85
CA VAL A 57 -1.86 6.81 -6.12
C VAL A 57 -0.63 7.69 -6.12
N VAL A 58 0.24 7.51 -7.10
CA VAL A 58 1.33 8.44 -7.41
C VAL A 58 0.84 9.41 -8.48
N ASP A 59 0.82 10.69 -8.15
CA ASP A 59 0.38 11.78 -9.02
C ASP A 59 1.31 12.99 -8.85
N PRO A 60 2.43 13.05 -9.58
CA PRO A 60 3.45 14.08 -9.39
C PRO A 60 2.97 15.50 -9.79
N ASP A 61 1.96 15.62 -10.67
CA ASP A 61 1.57 16.90 -11.30
C ASP A 61 0.05 17.16 -11.36
N GLY A 62 -0.79 16.28 -10.79
CA GLY A 62 -2.25 16.42 -10.79
C GLY A 62 -2.93 16.14 -12.14
N GLU A 63 -2.17 15.71 -13.16
CA GLU A 63 -2.68 15.53 -14.52
C GLU A 63 -3.19 14.10 -14.80
N SER A 64 -2.83 13.09 -13.99
CA SER A 64 -3.41 11.73 -13.93
C SER A 64 -2.52 10.81 -13.08
N PRO A 65 -3.09 9.76 -12.44
CA PRO A 65 -2.29 8.75 -11.75
C PRO A 65 -1.32 8.06 -12.72
N GLU A 66 -0.01 8.27 -12.53
CA GLU A 66 1.00 7.47 -13.22
C GLU A 66 0.90 6.01 -12.75
N LEU A 67 0.63 5.81 -11.45
CA LEU A 67 0.48 4.51 -10.83
C LEU A 67 -0.68 4.50 -9.83
N ARG A 68 -1.46 3.41 -9.86
CA ARG A 68 -2.41 3.07 -8.80
C ARG A 68 -2.12 1.66 -8.30
N TYR A 69 -1.93 1.50 -7.00
CA TYR A 69 -1.85 0.23 -6.31
C TYR A 69 -3.04 0.12 -5.37
N SER A 70 -3.95 -0.78 -5.71
CA SER A 70 -5.16 -1.01 -4.92
C SER A 70 -5.21 -2.44 -4.43
N ILE A 71 -5.53 -2.60 -3.15
CA ILE A 71 -5.90 -3.87 -2.54
C ILE A 71 -7.30 -3.67 -1.99
N ASP A 72 -8.20 -4.59 -2.32
CA ASP A 72 -9.54 -4.63 -1.74
C ASP A 72 -9.88 -6.09 -1.42
N THR A 73 -10.31 -6.32 -0.18
CA THR A 73 -10.77 -7.64 0.26
C THR A 73 -12.29 -7.76 0.23
N ASP A 74 -13.02 -6.84 -0.39
CA ASP A 74 -14.49 -6.85 -0.49
C ASP A 74 -15.10 -8.18 -0.97
N LEU A 75 -14.40 -8.93 -1.82
CA LEU A 75 -14.80 -10.25 -2.30
C LEU A 75 -14.72 -11.36 -1.23
N TYR A 76 -14.09 -11.10 -0.09
CA TYR A 76 -13.86 -12.07 0.99
C TYR A 76 -14.14 -11.47 2.36
N ASP A 77 -15.11 -12.02 3.09
CA ASP A 77 -15.34 -11.61 4.48
C ASP A 77 -14.22 -12.15 5.39
N VAL A 78 -13.19 -11.32 5.59
CA VAL A 78 -12.01 -11.65 6.40
C VAL A 78 -12.32 -11.76 7.90
N SER A 79 -13.54 -11.44 8.32
CA SER A 79 -14.01 -11.75 9.68
C SER A 79 -14.31 -13.24 9.87
N GLU A 80 -14.53 -13.99 8.79
CA GLU A 80 -14.74 -15.43 8.84
C GLU A 80 -13.43 -16.17 9.16
N PRO A 81 -13.41 -17.13 10.10
CA PRO A 81 -12.21 -17.87 10.48
C PRO A 81 -11.44 -18.50 9.32
N ARG A 82 -12.15 -18.97 8.28
CA ARG A 82 -11.54 -19.59 7.09
C ARG A 82 -10.81 -18.60 6.18
N GLN A 83 -11.09 -17.30 6.29
CA GLN A 83 -10.47 -16.22 5.51
C GLN A 83 -9.48 -15.39 6.35
N GLN A 84 -9.31 -15.67 7.64
CA GLN A 84 -8.42 -14.90 8.53
C GLN A 84 -6.97 -14.91 8.05
N TRP A 85 -6.47 -16.03 7.53
CA TRP A 85 -5.11 -16.11 7.00
C TRP A 85 -4.87 -15.13 5.85
N PHE A 86 -5.89 -14.93 5.00
CA PHE A 86 -5.84 -13.98 3.87
C PHE A 86 -5.86 -12.54 4.38
N GLY A 87 -6.72 -12.23 5.36
CA GLY A 87 -6.72 -10.92 6.02
C GLY A 87 -5.38 -10.59 6.68
N ASP A 88 -4.78 -11.55 7.39
CA ASP A 88 -3.47 -11.40 8.04
C ASP A 88 -2.32 -11.23 7.01
N GLU A 89 -2.42 -11.86 5.83
CA GLU A 89 -1.46 -11.64 4.72
C GLU A 89 -1.59 -10.24 4.13
N ILE A 90 -2.81 -9.80 3.82
CA ILE A 90 -3.07 -8.45 3.29
C ILE A 90 -2.66 -7.36 4.29
N GLN A 91 -2.93 -7.55 5.58
CA GLN A 91 -2.51 -6.60 6.61
C GLN A 91 -0.98 -6.45 6.62
N ARG A 92 -0.23 -7.55 6.57
CA ARG A 92 1.24 -7.52 6.55
C ARG A 92 1.80 -6.85 5.30
N ASP A 93 1.15 -7.04 4.16
CA ASP A 93 1.51 -6.38 2.90
C ASP A 93 1.34 -4.85 3.04
N ILE A 94 0.19 -4.42 3.56
CA ILE A 94 -0.10 -3.00 3.81
C ILE A 94 0.87 -2.40 4.82
N VAL A 95 1.14 -3.06 5.95
CA VAL A 95 2.09 -2.58 6.95
C VAL A 95 3.49 -2.45 6.36
N SER A 96 3.96 -3.46 5.61
CA SER A 96 5.27 -3.42 4.94
C SER A 96 5.36 -2.29 3.91
N PHE A 97 4.29 -2.08 3.14
CA PHE A 97 4.20 -0.97 2.19
C PHE A 97 4.26 0.39 2.90
N LEU A 98 3.48 0.58 3.96
CA LEU A 98 3.45 1.83 4.72
C LEU A 98 4.79 2.11 5.41
N ASP A 99 5.43 1.09 5.97
CA ASP A 99 6.78 1.20 6.54
C ASP A 99 7.85 1.49 5.47
N ALA A 100 7.67 1.01 4.24
CA ALA A 100 8.55 1.36 3.14
C ALA A 100 8.37 2.81 2.70
N LEU A 101 7.12 3.29 2.63
CA LEU A 101 6.78 4.69 2.38
C LEU A 101 7.38 5.61 3.46
N GLU A 102 7.12 5.29 4.74
CA GLU A 102 7.59 6.07 5.89
C GLU A 102 9.11 6.25 5.87
N ASN A 103 9.85 5.22 5.46
CA ASN A 103 11.30 5.18 5.53
C ASN A 103 11.99 5.46 4.19
N GLY A 104 11.27 5.94 3.18
CA GLY A 104 11.84 6.27 1.86
C GLY A 104 12.44 5.06 1.13
N ARG A 105 11.95 3.85 1.44
CA ARG A 105 12.37 2.59 0.79
C ARG A 105 11.46 2.18 -0.35
N LEU A 106 10.44 2.99 -0.63
CA LEU A 106 9.56 2.82 -1.77
C LEU A 106 10.29 3.24 -3.05
N ARG A 107 10.22 2.40 -4.08
CA ARG A 107 10.87 2.60 -5.38
C ARG A 107 9.80 2.60 -6.44
N VAL A 108 9.85 3.55 -7.37
CA VAL A 108 8.85 3.68 -8.45
C VAL A 108 9.53 3.85 -9.80
N THR A 109 8.93 3.33 -10.85
CA THR A 109 9.33 3.67 -12.21
C THR A 109 8.70 5.00 -12.63
N ARG A 110 9.48 5.86 -13.29
CA ARG A 110 8.98 7.11 -13.90
C ARG A 110 8.84 6.88 -15.41
N GLY A 111 7.65 6.53 -15.87
CA GLY A 111 7.44 6.21 -17.28
C GLY A 111 5.97 6.04 -17.66
N ARG A 112 5.55 6.73 -18.72
CA ARG A 112 4.15 6.83 -19.19
C ARG A 112 3.46 5.51 -19.53
N HIS A 113 4.20 4.40 -19.69
CA HIS A 113 3.68 3.14 -20.22
C HIS A 113 4.00 1.88 -19.39
N LYS A 114 4.84 2.01 -18.36
CA LYS A 114 5.23 0.91 -17.47
C LYS A 114 5.46 1.45 -16.08
N THR A 115 4.40 1.44 -15.28
CA THR A 115 4.46 1.91 -13.90
C THR A 115 4.48 0.73 -12.94
N ALA A 116 5.51 0.68 -12.11
CA ALA A 116 5.68 -0.33 -11.08
C ALA A 116 6.17 0.30 -9.77
N ILE A 117 5.79 -0.34 -8.65
CA ILE A 117 6.32 -0.08 -7.31
C ILE A 117 7.22 -1.25 -6.92
N VAL A 118 8.33 -0.98 -6.25
CA VAL A 118 9.09 -1.96 -5.48
C VAL A 118 9.21 -1.53 -4.02
N PHE A 119 9.00 -2.47 -3.09
CA PHE A 119 9.20 -2.24 -1.65
C PHE A 119 9.64 -3.53 -0.93
N PRO A 120 10.34 -3.42 0.21
CA PRO A 120 10.71 -4.58 1.03
C PRO A 120 9.49 -5.21 1.73
N TYR A 121 9.45 -6.54 1.76
CA TYR A 121 8.39 -7.34 2.39
C TYR A 121 8.99 -8.63 2.96
N GLU A 122 8.89 -8.87 4.27
CA GLU A 122 9.36 -10.09 4.97
C GLU A 122 10.75 -10.61 4.53
N GLY A 123 11.74 -9.71 4.40
CA GLY A 123 13.11 -10.06 3.99
C GLY A 123 13.32 -10.26 2.49
N LYS A 124 12.27 -10.09 1.69
CA LYS A 124 12.26 -10.08 0.23
C LYS A 124 11.92 -8.69 -0.30
N TYR A 125 11.77 -8.60 -1.62
CA TYR A 125 11.26 -7.43 -2.33
C TYR A 125 10.00 -7.80 -3.10
N VAL A 126 8.96 -6.98 -2.96
CA VAL A 126 7.74 -7.08 -3.73
C VAL A 126 7.79 -6.07 -4.85
N ARG A 127 7.50 -6.52 -6.08
CA ARG A 127 7.24 -5.67 -7.24
C ARG A 127 5.74 -5.72 -7.55
N VAL A 128 5.11 -4.56 -7.61
CA VAL A 128 3.73 -4.39 -8.04
C VAL A 128 3.72 -3.68 -9.37
N GLU A 129 3.24 -4.34 -10.42
CA GLU A 129 3.18 -3.78 -11.76
C GLU A 129 1.73 -3.46 -12.13
N ARG A 130 1.49 -2.29 -12.73
CA ARG A 130 0.19 -1.98 -13.32
C ARG A 130 -0.01 -2.81 -14.60
N GLY A 131 -0.93 -3.77 -14.56
CA GLY A 131 -1.42 -4.43 -15.76
C GLY A 131 -2.53 -3.63 -16.46
N ARG A 132 -3.03 -4.14 -17.60
CA ARG A 132 -4.14 -3.50 -18.34
C ARG A 132 -5.47 -3.51 -17.59
N VAL A 133 -5.69 -4.51 -16.74
CA VAL A 133 -6.95 -4.73 -16.02
C VAL A 133 -6.72 -4.90 -14.51
N PHE A 134 -5.65 -5.60 -14.11
CA PHE A 134 -5.30 -5.84 -12.71
C PHE A 134 -3.83 -5.52 -12.44
N THR A 135 -3.49 -5.19 -11.20
CA THR A 135 -2.11 -5.11 -10.73
C THR A 135 -1.53 -6.52 -10.56
N ARG A 136 -0.25 -6.68 -10.89
CA ARG A 136 0.48 -7.94 -10.71
C ARG A 136 1.50 -7.78 -9.58
N ARG A 137 1.38 -8.60 -8.55
CA ARG A 137 2.35 -8.72 -7.45
C ARG A 137 3.32 -9.86 -7.73
N ARG A 138 4.61 -9.65 -7.50
CA ARG A 138 5.67 -10.67 -7.56
C ARG A 138 6.69 -10.44 -6.45
N GLU A 139 7.24 -11.53 -5.93
CA GLU A 139 8.29 -11.51 -4.91
C GLU A 139 9.65 -11.88 -5.50
N TYR A 140 10.69 -11.26 -4.96
CA TYR A 140 12.07 -11.41 -5.40
C TYR A 140 13.00 -11.47 -4.17
N ASP A 141 14.06 -12.27 -4.26
CA ASP A 141 15.01 -12.41 -3.16
C ASP A 141 15.96 -11.21 -3.04
N SER A 142 16.10 -10.40 -4.10
CA SER A 142 16.95 -9.22 -4.10
C SER A 142 16.28 -8.01 -4.75
N LEU A 143 16.72 -6.81 -4.34
CA LEU A 143 16.27 -5.56 -4.94
C LEU A 143 16.65 -5.50 -6.43
N ALA A 144 17.84 -5.98 -6.77
CA ALA A 144 18.32 -5.99 -8.15
C ALA A 144 17.42 -6.83 -9.06
N ASP A 145 16.94 -7.98 -8.59
CA ASP A 145 16.01 -8.82 -9.35
C ASP A 145 14.63 -8.19 -9.46
N ALA A 146 14.15 -7.54 -8.38
CA ALA A 146 12.88 -6.81 -8.40
C ALA A 146 12.90 -5.63 -9.39
N GLU A 147 14.04 -4.95 -9.51
CA GLU A 147 14.23 -3.79 -10.40
C GLU A 147 14.64 -4.18 -11.82
N ALA A 148 14.94 -5.46 -12.07
CA ALA A 148 15.46 -5.91 -13.36
C ALA A 148 14.54 -5.51 -14.53
N GLY A 149 15.14 -4.92 -15.55
CA GLY A 149 14.49 -4.57 -16.82
C GLY A 149 13.83 -3.18 -16.87
N ASP A 150 13.80 -2.44 -15.76
CA ASP A 150 13.24 -1.08 -15.72
C ASP A 150 14.11 -0.12 -14.89
N GLN A 151 13.85 1.18 -15.03
CA GLN A 151 14.56 2.21 -14.28
C GLN A 151 13.73 2.65 -13.08
N PHE A 152 14.17 2.28 -11.88
CA PHE A 152 13.53 2.64 -10.62
C PHE A 152 14.23 3.83 -9.95
N HIS A 153 13.41 4.70 -9.37
CA HIS A 153 13.84 5.87 -8.61
C HIS A 153 13.28 5.80 -7.19
N PRO A 154 13.97 6.36 -6.18
CA PRO A 154 13.39 6.49 -4.86
C PRO A 154 12.13 7.35 -4.96
N PHE A 155 11.08 6.92 -4.27
CA PHE A 155 9.90 7.74 -4.10
C PHE A 155 10.19 8.74 -2.97
N GLU A 156 10.24 10.03 -3.33
CA GLU A 156 10.40 11.13 -2.37
C GLU A 156 9.00 11.64 -2.02
N ALA A 157 8.55 11.27 -0.83
CA ALA A 157 7.22 11.54 -0.28
C ALA A 157 7.18 12.88 0.50
#